data_AF-A0A935X1W4-F1
#
_entry.id   AF-A0A935X1W4-F1
#
_cell.length_a   1.000
_cell.length_b   1.000
_cell.length_c   1.000
_cell.angle_alpha   90.00
_cell.angle_beta   90.00
_cell.angle_gamma   90.00
#
_symmetry.space_group_name_H-M   'P 1'
#
loop_
_entity.id
_entity.type
_entity.pdbx_description
1 polymer ?
#
loop_
_entity_poly.entity_id
_entity_poly.type
_entity_poly.pdbx_seq_one_letter_code
_entity_poly.pdbx_strand_id
1 'polypeptide(L)'
;MMRRRRRSFLVFVLGAVFVASCASVLGLRDNTRRPFEHRAHVIAGVTCVDCHGPILTATSTTPTVLPTNESCLECHDKPHDPAPCRGCHGLPGTDDRVAMARYYLAYSHRQHLIPLSGNCARCHENVARANDSLLPTMATCLGCHEHRGEFAARDCDKCHVAMEEEHNRPASHVVHEANFVNRHGVAAAASADLCETCHTERDCASCHGATTAWLPDDFEVASPRALHSGAFMARHALEAANDPGSCMSCHAEETCRSCHASAGIASGSGFGSPHPANWVGLTANEHGLAARRDPLACAACHSGPGEMLCVGCHKVGAVGGNPHSPGFESSRRRTDRPCSLCHF
;
A
#
# COMPACT_ATOMS: atom_id res chain seq x y z
N MET A 1 27.74 -45.00 16.93
CA MET A 1 27.16 -45.07 15.56
C MET A 1 26.25 -43.88 15.19
N MET A 2 25.40 -43.35 16.08
CA MET A 2 24.44 -42.25 15.75
C MET A 2 25.07 -40.91 15.31
N ARG A 3 26.23 -40.52 15.84
CA ARG A 3 26.88 -39.23 15.53
C ARG A 3 27.39 -39.12 14.09
N ARG A 4 27.77 -40.25 13.49
CA ARG A 4 28.25 -40.33 12.08
C ARG A 4 27.07 -40.22 11.10
N ARG A 5 25.93 -40.86 11.41
CA ARG A 5 24.68 -40.72 10.64
C ARG A 5 24.12 -39.30 10.66
N ARG A 6 24.18 -38.60 11.81
CA ARG A 6 23.76 -37.19 11.92
C ARG A 6 24.62 -36.24 11.07
N ARG A 7 25.94 -36.44 11.05
CA ARG A 7 26.85 -35.64 10.19
C ARG A 7 26.60 -35.89 8.70
N SER A 8 26.40 -37.14 8.30
CA SER A 8 26.07 -37.47 6.90
C SER A 8 24.72 -36.88 6.48
N PHE A 9 23.72 -36.88 7.38
CA PHE A 9 22.42 -36.25 7.12
C PHE A 9 22.53 -34.72 6.99
N LEU A 10 23.29 -34.07 7.88
CA LEU A 10 23.52 -32.62 7.83
C LEU A 10 24.25 -32.17 6.56
N VAL A 11 25.24 -32.95 6.10
CA VAL A 11 25.95 -32.70 4.84
C VAL A 11 25.01 -32.86 3.64
N PHE A 12 24.12 -33.86 3.67
CA PHE A 12 23.14 -34.07 2.61
C PHE A 12 22.10 -32.93 2.54
N VAL A 13 21.62 -32.48 3.70
CA VAL A 13 20.67 -31.36 3.79
C VAL A 13 21.32 -30.04 3.32
N LEU A 14 22.55 -29.75 3.76
CA LEU A 14 23.29 -28.57 3.32
C LEU A 14 23.58 -28.60 1.80
N GLY A 15 23.91 -29.77 1.25
CA GLY A 15 24.08 -29.95 -0.19
C GLY A 15 22.79 -29.73 -0.99
N ALA A 16 21.65 -30.23 -0.50
CA ALA A 16 20.35 -30.04 -1.13
C ALA A 16 19.90 -28.56 -1.11
N VAL A 17 20.14 -27.85 0.00
CA VAL A 17 19.84 -26.42 0.11
C VAL A 17 20.74 -25.59 -0.81
N PHE A 18 22.02 -25.95 -0.96
CA PHE A 18 22.94 -25.29 -1.88
C PHE A 18 22.50 -25.46 -3.34
N VAL A 19 22.12 -26.68 -3.75
CA VAL A 19 21.61 -26.94 -5.10
C VAL A 19 20.28 -26.21 -5.36
N ALA A 20 19.37 -26.20 -4.39
CA ALA A 20 18.11 -25.45 -4.49
C ALA A 20 18.34 -23.92 -4.60
N SER A 21 19.37 -23.41 -3.94
CA SER A 21 19.76 -21.99 -4.03
C SER A 21 20.37 -21.67 -5.41
N CYS A 22 21.24 -22.56 -5.93
CA CYS A 22 21.83 -22.43 -7.27
C CYS A 22 20.81 -22.56 -8.41
N ALA A 23 19.71 -23.30 -8.22
CA ALA A 23 18.64 -23.41 -9.20
C ALA A 23 18.01 -22.04 -9.58
N SER A 24 18.05 -21.07 -8.66
CA SER A 24 17.56 -19.70 -8.89
C SER A 24 18.50 -18.89 -9.80
N VAL A 25 19.82 -19.11 -9.66
CA VAL A 25 20.86 -18.45 -10.45
C VAL A 25 20.96 -19.08 -11.85
N LEU A 26 20.67 -20.37 -11.97
CA LEU A 26 20.65 -21.13 -13.23
C LEU A 26 19.32 -21.01 -14.00
N GLY A 27 18.35 -20.21 -13.53
CA GLY A 27 17.09 -19.98 -14.24
C GLY A 27 16.14 -21.19 -14.29
N LEU A 28 16.30 -22.17 -13.38
CA LEU A 28 15.47 -23.37 -13.29
C LEU A 28 14.20 -23.17 -12.44
N ARG A 29 13.91 -21.92 -12.03
CA ARG A 29 12.60 -21.54 -11.48
C ARG A 29 11.61 -21.37 -12.64
N ASP A 30 10.39 -21.83 -12.43
CA ASP A 30 9.32 -21.84 -13.40
C ASP A 30 8.94 -20.40 -13.84
N ASN A 31 9.49 -19.95 -14.97
CA ASN A 31 9.19 -18.66 -15.62
C ASN A 31 8.03 -18.79 -16.64
N THR A 32 7.10 -19.73 -16.46
CA THR A 32 6.09 -20.10 -17.48
C THR A 32 4.91 -19.14 -17.65
N ARG A 33 4.95 -17.92 -17.11
CA ARG A 33 3.95 -16.89 -17.42
C ARG A 33 4.65 -15.65 -17.96
N ARG A 34 4.60 -15.48 -19.28
CA ARG A 34 4.93 -14.21 -19.92
C ARG A 34 3.62 -13.56 -20.33
N PRO A 35 3.12 -12.54 -19.60
CA PRO A 35 1.94 -11.82 -20.02
C PRO A 35 2.20 -11.13 -21.35
N PHE A 36 1.13 -10.80 -22.09
CA PHE A 36 1.25 -10.01 -23.31
C PHE A 36 1.96 -8.66 -23.05
N GLU A 37 3.05 -8.42 -23.77
CA GLU A 37 3.94 -7.27 -23.60
C GLU A 37 3.55 -6.12 -24.57
N HIS A 38 2.74 -5.18 -24.10
CA HIS A 38 2.32 -4.02 -24.90
C HIS A 38 3.51 -3.17 -25.37
N ARG A 39 4.52 -2.98 -24.51
CA ARG A 39 5.71 -2.18 -24.82
C ARG A 39 6.45 -2.67 -26.07
N ALA A 40 6.58 -3.98 -26.25
CA ALA A 40 7.29 -4.55 -27.39
C ALA A 40 6.60 -4.18 -28.71
N HIS A 41 5.27 -4.25 -28.74
CA HIS A 41 4.46 -3.93 -29.92
C HIS A 41 4.44 -2.43 -30.20
N VAL A 42 4.30 -1.59 -29.17
CA VAL A 42 4.36 -0.12 -29.31
C VAL A 42 5.73 0.33 -29.83
N ILE A 43 6.83 -0.25 -29.36
CA ILE A 43 8.19 0.06 -29.86
C ILE A 43 8.36 -0.38 -31.31
N ALA A 44 7.72 -1.49 -31.71
CA ALA A 44 7.71 -1.96 -33.09
C ALA A 44 6.86 -1.10 -34.05
N GLY A 45 6.17 -0.07 -33.53
CA GLY A 45 5.35 0.84 -34.33
C GLY A 45 3.92 0.35 -34.56
N VAL A 46 3.49 -0.72 -33.88
CA VAL A 46 2.09 -1.17 -33.91
C VAL A 46 1.24 -0.15 -33.16
N THR A 47 0.20 0.34 -33.80
CA THR A 47 -0.72 1.32 -33.23
C THR A 47 -1.77 0.64 -32.34
N CYS A 48 -2.34 1.36 -31.39
CA CYS A 48 -3.32 0.79 -30.45
C CYS A 48 -4.54 0.20 -31.16
N VAL A 49 -4.99 0.84 -32.25
CA VAL A 49 -6.21 0.47 -32.97
C VAL A 49 -6.01 -0.70 -33.92
N ASP A 50 -4.76 -1.08 -34.20
CA ASP A 50 -4.45 -2.28 -34.99
C ASP A 50 -4.94 -3.54 -34.27
N CYS A 51 -4.91 -3.56 -32.93
CA CYS A 51 -5.47 -4.64 -32.13
C CYS A 51 -6.81 -4.29 -31.45
N HIS A 52 -7.00 -3.03 -31.03
CA HIS A 52 -8.18 -2.58 -30.30
C HIS A 52 -9.23 -1.86 -31.16
N GLY A 53 -9.25 -2.06 -32.48
CA GLY A 53 -10.10 -1.30 -33.43
C GLY A 53 -11.55 -1.02 -32.99
N PRO A 54 -12.34 -2.01 -32.50
CA PRO A 54 -13.73 -1.77 -32.13
C PRO A 54 -13.90 -0.86 -30.90
N ILE A 55 -12.82 -0.55 -30.17
CA ILE A 55 -12.83 0.38 -29.04
C ILE A 55 -13.24 1.80 -29.47
N LEU A 56 -12.98 2.17 -30.72
CA LEU A 56 -13.21 3.51 -31.25
C LEU A 56 -14.69 3.93 -31.20
N THR A 57 -15.59 2.95 -31.28
CA THR A 57 -17.03 3.16 -31.23
C THR A 57 -17.66 2.67 -29.92
N ALA A 58 -16.86 2.15 -28.99
CA ALA A 58 -17.36 1.58 -27.75
C ALA A 58 -17.98 2.66 -26.85
N THR A 59 -19.16 2.34 -26.35
CA THR A 59 -19.96 3.15 -25.41
C THR A 59 -20.07 2.43 -24.07
N SER A 60 -20.74 3.03 -23.09
CA SER A 60 -20.95 2.43 -21.76
C SER A 60 -21.73 1.12 -21.78
N THR A 61 -22.51 0.87 -22.84
CA THR A 61 -23.28 -0.38 -23.00
C THR A 61 -22.62 -1.38 -23.95
N THR A 62 -21.47 -1.03 -24.54
CA THR A 62 -20.76 -1.93 -25.44
C THR A 62 -20.07 -3.03 -24.63
N PRO A 63 -20.28 -4.33 -24.94
CA PRO A 63 -19.59 -5.43 -24.29
C PRO A 63 -18.07 -5.28 -24.33
N THR A 64 -17.35 -6.03 -23.49
CA THR A 64 -15.88 -6.05 -23.47
C THR A 64 -15.31 -6.24 -24.89
N VAL A 65 -14.40 -5.35 -25.27
CA VAL A 65 -13.71 -5.36 -26.57
C VAL A 65 -12.25 -5.58 -26.27
N LEU A 66 -11.81 -6.83 -26.42
CA LEU A 66 -10.41 -7.21 -26.37
C LEU A 66 -9.99 -7.80 -27.73
N PRO A 67 -8.70 -7.71 -28.09
CA PRO A 67 -8.18 -8.31 -29.31
C PRO A 67 -8.44 -9.81 -29.32
N THR A 68 -8.75 -10.37 -30.49
CA THR A 68 -8.98 -11.81 -30.64
C THR A 68 -7.70 -12.53 -31.05
N ASN A 69 -7.73 -13.87 -31.04
CA ASN A 69 -6.60 -14.67 -31.52
C ASN A 69 -6.25 -14.34 -32.98
N GLU A 70 -7.27 -14.06 -33.79
CA GLU A 70 -7.11 -13.68 -35.19
C GLU A 70 -6.29 -12.39 -35.33
N SER A 71 -6.52 -11.38 -34.47
CA SER A 71 -5.73 -10.13 -34.45
C SER A 71 -4.23 -10.38 -34.24
N CYS A 72 -3.88 -11.41 -33.45
CA CYS A 72 -2.48 -11.79 -33.23
C CYS A 72 -1.89 -12.46 -34.48
N LEU A 73 -2.66 -13.33 -35.14
CA LEU A 73 -2.22 -14.12 -36.29
C LEU A 73 -2.02 -13.28 -37.55
N GLU A 74 -2.57 -12.07 -37.63
CA GLU A 74 -2.30 -11.12 -38.72
C GLU A 74 -0.81 -10.82 -38.89
N CYS A 75 -0.05 -10.82 -37.79
CA CYS A 75 1.40 -10.62 -37.79
C CYS A 75 2.19 -11.86 -37.31
N HIS A 76 1.60 -12.71 -36.47
CA HIS A 76 2.25 -13.88 -35.85
C HIS A 76 1.82 -15.22 -36.46
N ASP A 77 1.72 -15.32 -37.79
CA ASP A 77 1.36 -16.57 -38.48
C ASP A 77 2.43 -17.69 -38.31
N LYS A 78 3.73 -17.34 -38.25
CA LYS A 78 4.85 -18.30 -38.12
C LYS A 78 6.09 -17.70 -37.45
N PRO A 79 6.86 -18.45 -36.63
CA PRO A 79 6.56 -19.76 -36.05
C PRO A 79 5.83 -19.61 -34.71
N HIS A 80 4.68 -20.27 -34.57
CA HIS A 80 4.11 -20.53 -33.25
C HIS A 80 4.84 -21.73 -32.64
N ASP A 81 5.41 -21.55 -31.45
CA ASP A 81 5.76 -22.67 -30.58
C ASP A 81 4.45 -23.39 -30.21
N PRO A 82 4.30 -24.71 -30.47
CA PRO A 82 3.12 -25.47 -30.08
C PRO A 82 2.98 -25.65 -28.55
N ALA A 83 3.92 -25.15 -27.74
CA ALA A 83 3.79 -25.08 -26.29
C ALA A 83 2.53 -24.32 -25.87
N PRO A 84 1.86 -24.72 -24.76
CA PRO A 84 0.57 -24.16 -24.36
C PRO A 84 0.69 -22.66 -24.09
N CYS A 85 -0.29 -21.92 -24.62
CA CYS A 85 -0.63 -20.48 -24.64
C CYS A 85 -0.16 -19.56 -23.49
N ARG A 86 0.44 -20.07 -22.42
CA ARG A 86 0.81 -19.41 -21.16
C ARG A 86 1.93 -18.36 -21.28
N GLY A 87 2.55 -18.22 -22.45
CA GLY A 87 3.64 -17.26 -22.70
C GLY A 87 3.28 -16.03 -23.54
N CYS A 88 2.05 -15.91 -24.05
CA CYS A 88 1.66 -14.84 -24.97
C CYS A 88 0.31 -14.18 -24.65
N HIS A 89 -0.55 -14.81 -23.83
CA HIS A 89 -1.85 -14.24 -23.46
C HIS A 89 -1.73 -13.35 -22.22
N GLY A 90 -2.65 -12.38 -22.10
CA GLY A 90 -2.76 -11.49 -20.94
C GLY A 90 -2.85 -12.23 -19.61
N LEU A 91 -2.65 -11.50 -18.52
CA LEU A 91 -2.72 -12.09 -17.18
C LEU A 91 -4.08 -12.76 -16.94
N PRO A 92 -4.13 -13.91 -16.22
CA PRO A 92 -5.40 -14.51 -15.82
C PRO A 92 -6.31 -13.49 -15.14
N GLY A 93 -7.60 -13.47 -15.53
CA GLY A 93 -8.60 -12.54 -14.99
C GLY A 93 -8.57 -11.13 -15.60
N THR A 94 -7.74 -10.85 -16.62
CA THR A 94 -7.78 -9.55 -17.32
C THR A 94 -9.15 -9.29 -17.94
N ASP A 95 -9.73 -10.29 -18.61
CA ASP A 95 -11.04 -10.19 -19.26
C ASP A 95 -12.13 -9.88 -18.25
N ASP A 96 -12.12 -10.59 -17.12
CA ASP A 96 -13.06 -10.36 -16.02
C ASP A 96 -12.90 -8.94 -15.46
N ARG A 97 -11.67 -8.49 -15.21
CA ARG A 97 -11.41 -7.13 -14.69
C ARG A 97 -11.89 -6.04 -15.64
N VAL A 98 -11.67 -6.20 -16.95
CA VAL A 98 -12.15 -5.23 -17.96
C VAL A 98 -13.66 -5.28 -18.08
N ALA A 99 -14.27 -6.47 -18.02
CA ALA A 99 -15.72 -6.64 -18.04
C ALA A 99 -16.38 -6.00 -16.82
N MET A 100 -15.85 -6.24 -15.62
CA MET A 100 -16.34 -5.65 -14.38
C MET A 100 -16.21 -4.12 -14.41
N ALA A 101 -15.06 -3.59 -14.83
CA ALA A 101 -14.88 -2.14 -14.99
C ALA A 101 -15.92 -1.54 -15.94
N ARG A 102 -16.27 -2.22 -17.04
CA ARG A 102 -17.35 -1.76 -17.93
C ARG A 102 -18.73 -1.85 -17.33
N TYR A 103 -18.99 -2.91 -16.58
CA TYR A 103 -20.30 -3.13 -15.97
C TYR A 103 -20.60 -2.07 -14.91
N TYR A 104 -19.61 -1.73 -14.09
CA TYR A 104 -19.79 -0.80 -12.98
C TYR A 104 -19.46 0.66 -13.30
N LEU A 105 -18.79 0.97 -14.42
CA LEU A 105 -18.47 2.35 -14.79
C LEU A 105 -19.25 2.83 -16.01
N ALA A 106 -19.93 3.96 -15.84
CA ALA A 106 -20.55 4.72 -16.92
C ALA A 106 -19.48 5.47 -17.75
N TYR A 107 -18.76 4.75 -18.61
CA TYR A 107 -17.70 5.31 -19.45
C TYR A 107 -17.87 5.00 -20.94
N SER A 108 -17.66 6.01 -21.79
CA SER A 108 -17.77 5.90 -23.25
C SER A 108 -16.46 6.31 -23.93
N HIS A 109 -15.79 5.36 -24.58
CA HIS A 109 -14.59 5.65 -25.38
C HIS A 109 -14.93 6.61 -26.52
N ARG A 110 -16.06 6.39 -27.21
CA ARG A 110 -16.53 7.24 -28.32
C ARG A 110 -16.62 8.72 -27.94
N GLN A 111 -17.08 9.03 -26.73
CA GLN A 111 -17.21 10.42 -26.26
C GLN A 111 -15.85 11.06 -25.93
N HIS A 112 -14.91 10.28 -25.40
CA HIS A 112 -13.61 10.78 -24.95
C HIS A 112 -12.56 10.86 -26.07
N LEU A 113 -12.69 10.05 -27.12
CA LEU A 113 -11.70 9.99 -28.20
C LEU A 113 -11.62 11.28 -29.03
N ILE A 114 -12.75 11.96 -29.28
CA ILE A 114 -12.79 13.21 -30.07
C ILE A 114 -11.99 14.33 -29.38
N PRO A 115 -12.28 14.72 -28.12
CA PRO A 115 -11.54 15.79 -27.45
C PRO A 115 -10.07 15.43 -27.21
N LEU A 116 -9.73 14.13 -27.10
CA LEU A 116 -8.37 13.65 -26.94
C LEU A 116 -7.61 13.45 -28.27
N SER A 117 -8.23 13.75 -29.41
CA SER A 117 -7.66 13.50 -30.75
C SER A 117 -7.17 12.05 -30.92
N GLY A 118 -7.88 11.09 -30.35
CA GLY A 118 -7.53 9.66 -30.39
C GLY A 118 -6.33 9.25 -29.52
N ASN A 119 -5.81 10.14 -28.66
CA ASN A 119 -4.64 9.83 -27.84
C ASN A 119 -4.99 8.89 -26.66
N CYS A 120 -4.85 7.58 -26.87
CA CYS A 120 -5.14 6.53 -25.89
C CYS A 120 -4.22 6.61 -24.65
N ALA A 121 -2.97 7.04 -24.84
CA ALA A 121 -1.96 7.10 -23.78
C ALA A 121 -2.24 8.22 -22.74
N ARG A 122 -3.19 9.13 -23.01
CA ARG A 122 -3.68 10.09 -22.02
C ARG A 122 -4.38 9.39 -20.85
N CYS A 123 -5.02 8.26 -21.10
CA CYS A 123 -5.67 7.47 -20.06
C CYS A 123 -4.89 6.20 -19.70
N HIS A 124 -4.35 5.51 -20.70
CA HIS A 124 -3.59 4.28 -20.53
C HIS A 124 -2.08 4.57 -20.39
N GLU A 125 -1.72 5.41 -19.41
CA GLU A 125 -0.36 5.95 -19.24
C GLU A 125 0.74 4.88 -19.08
N ASN A 126 0.37 3.70 -18.55
CA ASN A 126 1.31 2.64 -18.22
C ASN A 126 1.51 1.60 -19.34
N VAL A 127 0.85 1.76 -20.50
CA VAL A 127 0.92 0.81 -21.63
C VAL A 127 2.34 0.59 -22.15
N ALA A 128 3.22 1.59 -22.00
CA ALA A 128 4.61 1.52 -22.45
C ALA A 128 5.61 1.08 -21.35
N ARG A 129 5.17 0.90 -20.10
CA ARG A 129 6.06 0.69 -18.94
C ARG A 129 5.73 -0.55 -18.11
N ALA A 130 4.48 -1.01 -18.08
CA ALA A 130 4.03 -2.03 -17.14
C ALA A 130 3.64 -3.36 -17.79
N ASN A 131 3.83 -4.44 -17.04
CA ASN A 131 3.35 -5.79 -17.29
C ASN A 131 2.01 -6.07 -16.58
N ASP A 132 1.44 -5.06 -15.90
CA ASP A 132 0.25 -5.14 -15.04
C ASP A 132 -0.83 -4.11 -15.44
N SER A 133 -1.98 -4.19 -14.77
CA SER A 133 -3.27 -3.55 -15.11
C SER A 133 -3.16 -2.19 -15.80
N LEU A 134 -3.65 -2.16 -17.04
CA LEU A 134 -3.71 -0.98 -17.90
C LEU A 134 -5.00 -0.19 -17.73
N LEU A 135 -5.83 -0.53 -16.73
CA LEU A 135 -7.05 0.23 -16.42
C LEU A 135 -6.65 1.61 -15.88
N PRO A 136 -7.19 2.71 -16.45
CA PRO A 136 -6.96 4.04 -15.92
C PRO A 136 -7.42 4.15 -14.47
N THR A 137 -6.68 4.91 -13.66
CA THR A 137 -7.09 5.19 -12.29
C THR A 137 -8.09 6.36 -12.28
N MET A 138 -8.86 6.50 -11.20
CA MET A 138 -9.74 7.67 -11.05
C MET A 138 -8.96 9.01 -11.10
N ALA A 139 -7.69 9.03 -10.69
CA ALA A 139 -6.85 10.23 -10.78
C ALA A 139 -6.68 10.70 -12.23
N THR A 140 -6.64 9.78 -13.19
CA THR A 140 -6.63 10.10 -14.62
C THR A 140 -7.89 10.85 -15.03
N CYS A 141 -9.07 10.40 -14.59
CA CYS A 141 -10.35 11.05 -14.86
C CYS A 141 -10.38 12.47 -14.25
N LEU A 142 -9.94 12.59 -13.00
CA LEU A 142 -9.88 13.85 -12.26
C LEU A 142 -8.83 14.83 -12.82
N GLY A 143 -7.92 14.37 -13.67
CA GLY A 143 -6.99 15.24 -14.40
C GLY A 143 -7.67 16.17 -15.40
N CYS A 144 -8.87 15.81 -15.88
CA CYS A 144 -9.67 16.63 -16.80
C CYS A 144 -11.04 17.04 -16.22
N HIS A 145 -11.67 16.20 -15.39
CA HIS A 145 -12.97 16.46 -14.80
C HIS A 145 -12.86 16.96 -13.36
N GLU A 146 -13.28 18.21 -13.09
CA GLU A 146 -13.32 18.77 -11.73
C GLU A 146 -14.65 18.47 -11.02
N HIS A 147 -14.92 17.19 -10.71
CA HIS A 147 -16.06 16.77 -9.87
C HIS A 147 -15.79 16.97 -8.38
N ARG A 148 -15.17 18.09 -8.01
CA ARG A 148 -14.76 18.35 -6.62
C ARG A 148 -15.94 18.46 -5.66
N GLY A 149 -17.07 18.99 -6.14
CA GLY A 149 -18.30 19.13 -5.35
C GLY A 149 -18.93 17.79 -5.07
N GLU A 150 -19.09 16.96 -6.11
CA GLU A 150 -19.60 15.60 -6.01
C GLU A 150 -18.69 14.72 -5.17
N PHE A 151 -17.37 14.82 -5.36
CA PHE A 151 -16.39 14.10 -4.55
C PHE A 151 -16.48 14.49 -3.06
N ALA A 152 -16.64 15.79 -2.75
CA ALA A 152 -16.82 16.25 -1.38
C ALA A 152 -18.17 15.80 -0.79
N ALA A 153 -19.21 15.73 -1.61
CA ALA A 153 -20.53 15.25 -1.25
C ALA A 153 -20.64 13.71 -1.24
N ARG A 154 -19.60 13.00 -1.72
CA ARG A 154 -19.57 11.54 -1.91
C ARG A 154 -20.65 11.04 -2.89
N ASP A 155 -20.94 11.86 -3.88
CA ASP A 155 -21.89 11.61 -4.96
C ASP A 155 -21.16 10.97 -6.15
N CYS A 156 -20.98 9.65 -6.10
CA CYS A 156 -20.12 8.91 -7.02
C CYS A 156 -20.89 8.24 -8.18
N ASP A 157 -22.23 8.29 -8.14
CA ASP A 157 -23.14 7.60 -9.07
C ASP A 157 -23.05 8.11 -10.52
N LYS A 158 -22.52 9.32 -10.71
CA LYS A 158 -22.25 9.92 -12.02
C LYS A 158 -21.27 9.11 -12.85
N CYS A 159 -20.37 8.38 -12.19
CA CYS A 159 -19.40 7.50 -12.84
C CYS A 159 -19.66 6.04 -12.50
N HIS A 160 -20.11 5.72 -11.29
CA HIS A 160 -20.31 4.35 -10.84
C HIS A 160 -21.79 3.97 -10.89
N VAL A 161 -22.11 2.90 -11.60
CA VAL A 161 -23.51 2.46 -11.81
C VAL A 161 -24.06 1.69 -10.61
N ALA A 162 -23.21 0.91 -9.94
CA ALA A 162 -23.61 0.11 -8.77
C ALA A 162 -22.41 -0.13 -7.84
N MET A 163 -22.07 0.87 -7.01
CA MET A 163 -20.87 0.82 -6.16
C MET A 163 -20.87 -0.31 -5.11
N GLU A 164 -22.03 -0.55 -4.50
CA GLU A 164 -22.17 -1.63 -3.50
C GLU A 164 -21.90 -3.00 -4.12
N GLU A 165 -22.23 -3.18 -5.40
CA GLU A 165 -22.00 -4.42 -6.14
C GLU A 165 -20.61 -4.47 -6.79
N GLU A 166 -19.97 -3.33 -7.04
CA GLU A 166 -18.65 -3.25 -7.63
C GLU A 166 -17.58 -3.89 -6.72
N HIS A 167 -17.79 -3.86 -5.39
CA HIS A 167 -16.89 -4.40 -4.36
C HIS A 167 -15.42 -3.94 -4.53
N ASN A 168 -15.19 -2.82 -5.21
CA ASN A 168 -13.87 -2.38 -5.63
C ASN A 168 -13.48 -1.15 -4.82
N ARG A 169 -12.42 -1.27 -4.01
CA ARG A 169 -11.94 -0.18 -3.15
C ARG A 169 -10.79 0.53 -3.85
N PRO A 170 -10.96 1.78 -4.30
CA PRO A 170 -9.92 2.45 -5.05
C PRO A 170 -8.71 2.75 -4.17
N ALA A 171 -7.54 2.28 -4.59
CA ALA A 171 -6.27 2.50 -3.92
C ALA A 171 -5.88 4.00 -3.78
N SER A 172 -6.58 4.91 -4.48
CA SER A 172 -6.27 6.33 -4.56
C SER A 172 -7.11 7.24 -3.67
N HIS A 173 -8.18 6.75 -3.03
CA HIS A 173 -9.13 7.61 -2.28
C HIS A 173 -8.77 7.71 -0.81
N VAL A 174 -8.45 6.57 -0.19
CA VAL A 174 -7.92 6.48 1.15
C VAL A 174 -6.80 5.45 1.14
N VAL A 175 -5.56 5.95 1.18
CA VAL A 175 -4.41 5.06 1.33
C VAL A 175 -4.35 4.63 2.79
N HIS A 176 -4.52 3.34 3.02
CA HIS A 176 -4.31 2.75 4.33
C HIS A 176 -2.81 2.76 4.63
N GLU A 177 -2.38 3.57 5.59
CA GLU A 177 -0.98 3.59 6.02
C GLU A 177 -0.56 2.24 6.63
N ALA A 178 0.74 1.95 6.63
CA ALA A 178 1.34 0.73 7.18
C ALA A 178 1.12 0.48 8.70
N ASN A 179 0.42 1.38 9.40
CA ASN A 179 0.01 1.23 10.80
C ASN A 179 -1.50 1.40 10.99
N PHE A 180 -2.28 1.28 9.92
CA PHE A 180 -3.73 1.47 9.91
C PHE A 180 -4.42 0.73 11.06
N VAL A 181 -4.07 -0.53 11.31
CA VAL A 181 -4.64 -1.33 12.41
C VAL A 181 -4.57 -0.62 13.77
N ASN A 182 -3.50 0.13 14.05
CA ASN A 182 -3.33 0.84 15.32
C ASN A 182 -3.95 2.24 15.36
N ARG A 183 -4.23 2.85 14.20
CA ARG A 183 -4.68 4.25 14.11
C ARG A 183 -6.10 4.42 13.59
N HIS A 184 -6.64 3.39 12.94
CA HIS A 184 -7.95 3.47 12.30
C HIS A 184 -9.07 3.64 13.30
N GLY A 185 -8.95 3.20 14.56
CA GLY A 185 -9.99 3.42 15.57
C GLY A 185 -10.30 4.90 15.83
N VAL A 186 -9.27 5.75 15.87
CA VAL A 186 -9.45 7.20 16.03
C VAL A 186 -10.06 7.82 14.76
N ALA A 187 -9.61 7.37 13.58
CA ALA A 187 -10.13 7.84 12.30
C ALA A 187 -11.61 7.42 12.10
N ALA A 188 -11.94 6.17 12.41
CA ALA A 188 -13.29 5.63 12.35
C ALA A 188 -14.22 6.32 13.34
N ALA A 189 -13.77 6.60 14.57
CA ALA A 189 -14.56 7.36 15.53
C ALA A 189 -14.84 8.80 15.08
N ALA A 190 -13.92 9.41 14.33
CA ALA A 190 -14.05 10.78 13.83
C ALA A 190 -14.78 10.89 12.48
N SER A 191 -14.84 9.81 11.69
CA SER A 191 -15.29 9.84 10.29
C SER A 191 -15.86 8.49 9.84
N ALA A 192 -16.72 7.87 10.64
CA ALA A 192 -17.36 6.59 10.32
C ALA A 192 -18.13 6.64 8.98
N ASP A 193 -18.84 7.75 8.75
CA ASP A 193 -19.59 8.04 7.53
C ASP A 193 -18.72 8.05 6.27
N LEU A 194 -17.45 8.43 6.38
CA LEU A 194 -16.49 8.37 5.26
C LEU A 194 -16.11 6.93 4.95
N CYS A 195 -15.86 6.13 5.98
CA CYS A 195 -15.51 4.72 5.80
C CYS A 195 -16.68 3.93 5.18
N GLU A 196 -17.91 4.22 5.62
CA GLU A 196 -19.15 3.63 5.10
C GLU A 196 -19.40 3.90 3.61
N THR A 197 -18.68 4.86 3.01
CA THR A 197 -18.76 5.14 1.57
C THR A 197 -18.13 4.03 0.72
N CYS A 198 -17.21 3.24 1.30
CA CYS A 198 -16.49 2.17 0.59
C CYS A 198 -16.46 0.83 1.36
N HIS A 199 -16.76 0.85 2.65
CA HIS A 199 -16.75 -0.32 3.53
C HIS A 199 -18.16 -0.54 4.11
N THR A 200 -18.57 -1.80 4.16
CA THR A 200 -19.82 -2.23 4.78
C THR A 200 -19.58 -2.65 6.23
N GLU A 201 -20.65 -2.78 7.02
CA GLU A 201 -20.57 -3.31 8.40
C GLU A 201 -19.89 -4.68 8.47
N ARG A 202 -20.03 -5.50 7.42
CA ARG A 202 -19.37 -6.80 7.30
C ARG A 202 -17.84 -6.69 7.29
N ASP A 203 -17.32 -5.61 6.72
CA ASP A 203 -15.89 -5.35 6.63
C ASP A 203 -15.29 -4.91 7.97
N CYS A 204 -16.07 -4.19 8.78
CA CYS A 204 -15.72 -3.91 10.17
C CYS A 204 -15.69 -5.22 10.97
N ALA A 205 -16.73 -6.05 10.82
CA ALA A 205 -16.89 -7.29 11.54
C ALA A 205 -15.84 -8.37 11.19
N SER A 206 -15.23 -8.33 10.00
CA SER A 206 -14.18 -9.29 9.63
C SER A 206 -12.93 -9.20 10.51
N CYS A 207 -12.74 -8.05 11.17
CA CYS A 207 -11.66 -7.81 12.14
C CYS A 207 -12.19 -7.62 13.57
N HIS A 208 -13.28 -6.86 13.77
CA HIS A 208 -13.82 -6.49 15.09
C HIS A 208 -14.80 -7.50 15.71
N GLY A 209 -15.01 -8.65 15.06
CA GLY A 209 -15.89 -9.73 15.56
C GLY A 209 -15.33 -11.14 15.38
N ALA A 210 -14.08 -11.28 14.94
CA ALA A 210 -13.46 -12.58 14.64
C ALA A 210 -12.37 -12.94 15.67
N THR A 211 -12.27 -14.22 16.03
CA THR A 211 -11.14 -14.76 16.84
C THR A 211 -9.86 -14.93 16.03
N THR A 212 -9.95 -14.84 14.71
CA THR A 212 -8.83 -14.79 13.77
C THR A 212 -9.17 -13.72 12.74
N ALA A 213 -8.41 -12.62 12.74
CA ALA A 213 -8.57 -11.55 11.75
C ALA A 213 -8.48 -12.13 10.33
N TRP A 214 -9.58 -12.04 9.58
CA TRP A 214 -9.56 -12.34 8.14
C TRP A 214 -9.14 -11.06 7.42
N LEU A 215 -7.91 -11.03 6.92
CA LEU A 215 -7.42 -9.95 6.06
C LEU A 215 -7.94 -10.20 4.64
N PRO A 216 -8.55 -9.20 3.98
CA PRO A 216 -8.98 -9.29 2.58
C PRO A 216 -7.80 -9.64 1.65
N ASP A 217 -8.07 -10.40 0.57
CA ASP A 217 -7.05 -10.88 -0.38
C ASP A 217 -6.33 -9.74 -1.13
N ASP A 218 -6.94 -8.55 -1.21
CA ASP A 218 -6.43 -7.32 -1.81
C ASP A 218 -5.69 -6.41 -0.81
N PHE A 219 -5.69 -6.76 0.49
CA PHE A 219 -4.75 -6.20 1.44
C PHE A 219 -3.37 -6.77 1.09
N GLU A 220 -2.68 -6.15 0.13
CA GLU A 220 -1.27 -6.42 -0.12
C GLU A 220 -0.51 -6.15 1.18
N VAL A 221 -0.35 -7.20 1.99
CA VAL A 221 0.62 -7.25 3.08
C VAL A 221 1.97 -7.33 2.38
N ALA A 222 2.40 -6.21 1.79
CA ALA A 222 3.68 -6.06 1.10
C ALA A 222 4.85 -6.41 2.06
N SER A 223 4.58 -6.46 3.37
CA SER A 223 5.50 -6.89 4.41
C SER A 223 4.76 -7.05 5.75
N PRO A 224 5.25 -7.87 6.70
CA PRO A 224 4.89 -7.77 8.12
C PRO A 224 4.97 -6.34 8.70
N ARG A 225 5.74 -5.45 8.05
CA ARG A 225 5.82 -3.99 8.31
C ARG A 225 4.58 -3.18 7.92
N ALA A 226 3.60 -3.80 7.26
CA ALA A 226 2.32 -3.18 6.89
C ALA A 226 1.23 -3.37 7.97
N LEU A 227 1.42 -4.36 8.84
CA LEU A 227 0.55 -4.64 9.99
C LEU A 227 1.20 -4.15 11.30
N HIS A 228 2.51 -4.27 11.38
CA HIS A 228 3.33 -3.71 12.45
C HIS A 228 4.09 -2.50 11.91
N SER A 229 4.27 -1.44 12.70
CA SER A 229 5.14 -0.36 12.24
C SER A 229 6.56 -0.85 11.90
N GLY A 230 7.27 -0.13 11.03
CA GLY A 230 8.69 -0.37 10.77
C GLY A 230 9.60 -0.29 12.02
N ALA A 231 9.10 0.28 13.12
CA ALA A 231 9.80 0.39 14.40
C ALA A 231 9.31 -0.61 15.46
N PHE A 232 8.51 -1.62 15.08
CA PHE A 232 7.94 -2.60 16.01
C PHE A 232 8.99 -3.25 16.93
N MET A 233 10.09 -3.75 16.37
CA MET A 233 11.15 -4.37 17.19
C MET A 233 11.73 -3.43 18.25
N ALA A 234 11.73 -2.11 18.01
CA ALA A 234 12.27 -1.11 18.93
C ALA A 234 11.30 -0.72 20.06
N ARG A 235 10.00 -1.00 19.94
CA ARG A 235 8.98 -0.46 20.86
C ARG A 235 7.89 -1.44 21.30
N HIS A 236 7.80 -2.62 20.69
CA HIS A 236 6.75 -3.61 20.99
C HIS A 236 6.77 -4.05 22.46
N ALA A 237 7.91 -3.96 23.15
CA ALA A 237 7.98 -4.21 24.59
C ALA A 237 7.15 -3.19 25.40
N LEU A 238 7.13 -1.92 24.98
CA LEU A 238 6.33 -0.87 25.61
C LEU A 238 4.84 -1.02 25.25
N GLU A 239 4.55 -1.32 23.97
CA GLU A 239 3.19 -1.59 23.49
C GLU A 239 2.58 -2.79 24.22
N ALA A 240 3.31 -3.91 24.31
CA ALA A 240 2.87 -5.12 25.02
C ALA A 240 2.78 -4.94 26.54
N ALA A 241 3.56 -4.05 27.15
CA ALA A 241 3.45 -3.73 28.57
C ALA A 241 2.19 -2.89 28.88
N ASN A 242 1.77 -2.04 27.94
CA ASN A 242 0.61 -1.16 28.11
C ASN A 242 -0.71 -1.84 27.73
N ASP A 243 -0.73 -2.57 26.62
CA ASP A 243 -1.91 -3.28 26.12
C ASP A 243 -1.50 -4.60 25.43
N PRO A 244 -1.28 -5.68 26.20
CA PRO A 244 -0.98 -6.98 25.61
C PRO A 244 -2.18 -7.58 24.85
N GLY A 245 -3.40 -7.11 25.12
CA GLY A 245 -4.63 -7.60 24.51
C GLY A 245 -4.75 -7.22 23.04
N SER A 246 -4.26 -6.03 22.65
CA SER A 246 -4.26 -5.57 21.25
C SER A 246 -3.42 -6.45 20.32
N CYS A 247 -2.40 -7.14 20.83
CA CYS A 247 -1.62 -8.10 20.05
C CYS A 247 -2.36 -9.44 19.94
N MET A 248 -3.06 -9.83 21.01
CA MET A 248 -3.75 -11.11 21.12
C MET A 248 -5.05 -11.18 20.30
N SER A 249 -5.54 -10.05 19.80
CA SER A 249 -6.64 -10.00 18.82
C SER A 249 -6.26 -10.67 17.49
N CYS A 250 -4.97 -10.75 17.16
CA CYS A 250 -4.46 -11.36 15.93
C CYS A 250 -3.46 -12.48 16.17
N HIS A 251 -2.71 -12.45 17.29
CA HIS A 251 -1.64 -13.41 17.59
C HIS A 251 -1.96 -14.28 18.80
N ALA A 252 -1.62 -15.56 18.73
CA ALA A 252 -1.65 -16.42 19.91
C ALA A 252 -0.45 -16.11 20.83
N GLU A 253 -0.59 -16.37 22.14
CA GLU A 253 0.49 -16.19 23.12
C GLU A 253 1.78 -16.94 22.73
N GLU A 254 1.63 -18.07 22.04
CA GLU A 254 2.75 -18.88 21.53
C GLU A 254 3.62 -18.13 20.51
N THR A 255 3.07 -17.16 19.78
CA THR A 255 3.83 -16.29 18.86
C THR A 255 4.88 -15.48 19.62
N CYS A 256 4.52 -14.94 20.79
CA CYS A 256 5.46 -14.20 21.64
C CYS A 256 6.56 -15.13 22.17
N ARG A 257 6.17 -16.31 22.67
CA ARG A 257 7.08 -17.29 23.27
C ARG A 257 8.08 -17.83 22.25
N SER A 258 7.63 -18.22 21.07
CA SER A 258 8.48 -18.78 20.02
C SER A 258 9.51 -17.76 19.49
N CYS A 259 9.08 -16.53 19.21
CA CYS A 259 9.98 -15.46 18.80
C CYS A 259 11.02 -15.14 19.88
N HIS A 260 10.59 -14.92 21.12
CA HIS A 260 11.49 -14.61 22.24
C HIS A 260 12.45 -15.77 22.54
N ALA A 261 11.98 -17.02 22.48
CA ALA A 261 12.82 -18.20 22.63
C ALA A 261 13.88 -18.28 21.53
N SER A 262 13.50 -18.02 20.27
CA SER A 262 14.46 -17.98 19.15
C SER A 262 15.47 -16.83 19.24
N ALA A 263 15.07 -15.71 19.83
CA ALA A 263 15.91 -14.54 20.05
C ALA A 263 16.72 -14.60 21.37
N GLY A 264 16.47 -15.59 22.23
CA GLY A 264 17.11 -15.74 23.53
C GLY A 264 16.70 -14.69 24.57
N ILE A 265 15.50 -14.11 24.44
CA ILE A 265 14.98 -13.05 25.31
C ILE A 265 14.05 -13.66 26.36
N ALA A 266 14.27 -13.35 27.64
CA ALA A 266 13.41 -13.81 28.73
C ALA A 266 12.17 -12.91 28.88
N SER A 267 11.01 -13.49 29.19
CA SER A 267 9.78 -12.76 29.48
C SER A 267 9.94 -11.94 30.77
N GLY A 268 9.76 -10.62 30.71
CA GLY A 268 9.64 -9.78 31.90
C GLY A 268 10.83 -8.88 32.27
N SER A 269 11.79 -8.65 31.36
CA SER A 269 12.75 -7.54 31.53
C SER A 269 12.00 -6.20 31.43
N GLY A 270 11.54 -5.69 32.57
CA GLY A 270 10.80 -4.44 32.68
C GLY A 270 11.59 -3.26 32.12
N PHE A 271 10.90 -2.38 31.41
CA PHE A 271 11.47 -1.18 30.86
C PHE A 271 11.30 -0.04 31.87
N GLY A 272 12.39 0.41 32.48
CA GLY A 272 12.45 1.77 33.02
C GLY A 272 12.29 2.77 31.88
N SER A 273 12.01 4.05 32.20
CA SER A 273 12.02 5.11 31.19
C SER A 273 13.28 4.96 30.32
N PRO A 274 13.15 4.88 28.98
CA PRO A 274 14.31 4.77 28.07
C PRO A 274 15.22 6.00 28.16
N HIS A 275 14.69 7.07 28.74
CA HIS A 275 15.35 8.33 28.85
C HIS A 275 16.28 8.37 30.08
N PRO A 276 17.49 8.95 29.95
CA PRO A 276 18.41 9.17 31.05
C PRO A 276 17.80 9.91 32.25
N ALA A 277 18.44 9.80 33.41
CA ALA A 277 18.11 10.64 34.56
C ALA A 277 18.27 12.13 34.20
N ASN A 278 17.34 12.99 34.63
CA ASN A 278 17.26 14.41 34.26
C ASN A 278 16.93 14.69 32.79
N TRP A 279 16.24 13.75 32.12
CA TRP A 279 15.76 13.94 30.75
C TRP A 279 14.96 15.24 30.60
N VAL A 280 13.95 15.45 31.45
CA VAL A 280 13.16 16.69 31.50
C VAL A 280 13.34 17.31 32.88
N GLY A 281 13.88 18.53 32.93
CA GLY A 281 14.09 19.26 34.17
C GLY A 281 14.29 20.75 33.95
N LEU A 282 14.14 21.52 35.03
CA LEU A 282 14.30 22.98 35.03
C LEU A 282 15.76 23.42 35.17
N THR A 283 16.60 22.59 35.79
CA THR A 283 18.02 22.85 36.07
C THR A 283 18.98 22.02 35.21
N ALA A 284 18.56 20.80 34.83
CA ALA A 284 19.24 19.93 33.88
C ALA A 284 18.20 19.38 32.90
N ASN A 285 18.50 19.44 31.60
CA ASN A 285 17.56 19.09 30.54
C ASN A 285 18.30 18.49 29.35
N GLU A 286 18.45 17.17 29.35
CA GLU A 286 19.04 16.44 28.23
C GLU A 286 18.09 16.35 27.04
N HIS A 287 16.77 16.36 27.30
CA HIS A 287 15.72 16.35 26.28
C HIS A 287 15.90 17.48 25.26
N GLY A 288 16.08 18.73 25.71
CA GLY A 288 16.23 19.88 24.82
C GLY A 288 17.50 19.82 23.97
N LEU A 289 18.56 19.20 24.47
CA LEU A 289 19.82 19.00 23.74
C LEU A 289 19.70 17.86 22.72
N ALA A 290 19.05 16.76 23.09
CA ALA A 290 18.80 15.62 22.21
C ALA A 290 17.80 15.97 21.08
N ALA A 291 16.70 16.64 21.41
CA ALA A 291 15.67 17.05 20.44
C ALA A 291 16.20 18.00 19.36
N ARG A 292 17.21 18.82 19.69
CA ARG A 292 17.89 19.71 18.72
C ARG A 292 18.88 18.98 17.79
N ARG A 293 19.38 17.81 18.19
CA ARG A 293 20.32 17.02 17.39
C ARG A 293 19.60 16.17 16.36
N ASP A 294 18.54 15.47 16.76
CA ASP A 294 17.78 14.60 15.87
C ASP A 294 16.31 14.49 16.33
N PRO A 295 15.44 15.40 15.87
CA PRO A 295 14.01 15.35 16.20
C PRO A 295 13.28 14.19 15.50
N LEU A 296 13.81 13.64 14.40
CA LEU A 296 13.18 12.52 13.67
C LEU A 296 13.38 11.19 14.41
N ALA A 297 14.52 11.00 15.09
CA ALA A 297 14.73 9.85 15.96
C ALA A 297 13.71 9.79 17.10
N CYS A 298 13.24 10.93 17.60
CA CYS A 298 12.21 10.98 18.65
C CYS A 298 10.83 10.54 18.12
N ALA A 299 10.49 10.91 16.88
CA ALA A 299 9.23 10.54 16.23
C ALA A 299 9.10 9.02 15.98
N ALA A 300 10.21 8.28 16.00
CA ALA A 300 10.21 6.82 15.89
C ALA A 300 9.57 6.11 17.11
N CYS A 301 9.70 6.71 18.30
CA CYS A 301 9.14 6.19 19.56
C CYS A 301 7.92 6.99 20.04
N HIS A 302 7.90 8.31 19.84
CA HIS A 302 6.77 9.17 20.18
C HIS A 302 5.86 9.37 18.95
N SER A 303 4.79 8.57 18.89
CA SER A 303 3.85 8.57 17.77
C SER A 303 3.01 9.86 17.66
N GLY A 304 2.78 10.33 16.43
CA GLY A 304 1.95 11.49 16.04
C GLY A 304 2.49 12.12 14.74
N PRO A 305 1.87 13.17 14.17
CA PRO A 305 2.63 14.11 13.35
C PRO A 305 3.75 14.62 14.27
N GLY A 306 5.00 14.27 14.00
CA GLY A 306 6.11 14.48 14.95
C GLY A 306 6.21 15.91 15.49
N GLU A 307 5.70 16.90 14.73
CA GLU A 307 5.62 18.29 15.17
C GLU A 307 4.51 18.55 16.22
N MET A 308 3.36 17.87 16.16
CA MET A 308 2.21 18.13 17.03
C MET A 308 2.44 17.71 18.49
N LEU A 309 3.26 16.68 18.71
CA LEU A 309 3.70 16.27 20.04
C LEU A 309 4.49 17.40 20.73
N CYS A 310 5.36 18.08 19.97
CA CYS A 310 6.19 19.16 20.46
C CYS A 310 5.37 20.42 20.75
N VAL A 311 4.36 20.72 19.91
CA VAL A 311 3.47 21.89 20.03
C VAL A 311 2.79 21.95 21.39
N GLY A 312 2.33 20.82 21.93
CA GLY A 312 1.63 20.78 23.22
C GLY A 312 2.43 21.40 24.38
N CYS A 313 3.74 21.15 24.39
CA CYS A 313 4.64 21.65 25.43
C CYS A 313 5.36 22.95 25.05
N HIS A 314 5.65 23.18 23.76
CA HIS A 314 6.52 24.27 23.30
C HIS A 314 5.82 25.40 22.55
N LYS A 315 4.49 25.35 22.37
CA LYS A 315 3.74 26.51 21.86
C LYS A 315 3.93 27.73 22.76
N VAL A 316 3.73 28.92 22.21
CA VAL A 316 3.82 30.17 22.98
C VAL A 316 2.88 30.10 24.20
N GLY A 317 3.44 30.30 25.39
CA GLY A 317 2.72 30.23 26.66
C GLY A 317 2.64 28.83 27.30
N ALA A 318 3.18 27.80 26.67
CA ALA A 318 3.25 26.46 27.25
C ALA A 318 4.52 26.24 28.10
N VAL A 319 4.49 25.18 28.90
CA VAL A 319 5.45 24.88 29.97
C VAL A 319 6.88 24.59 29.48
N GLY A 320 7.03 24.13 28.25
CA GLY A 320 8.32 23.77 27.65
C GLY A 320 9.11 24.97 27.12
N GLY A 321 8.51 26.16 27.05
CA GLY A 321 9.18 27.37 26.60
C GLY A 321 9.60 27.36 25.13
N ASN A 322 10.35 28.39 24.72
CA ASN A 322 10.75 28.63 23.33
C ASN A 322 11.68 27.50 22.81
N PRO A 323 11.29 26.74 21.79
CA PRO A 323 12.11 25.67 21.24
C PRO A 323 13.21 26.17 20.29
N HIS A 324 13.15 27.43 19.85
CA HIS A 324 14.12 27.99 18.93
C HIS A 324 15.50 28.20 19.59
N SER A 325 16.57 28.04 18.82
CA SER A 325 17.91 28.38 19.26
C SER A 325 18.03 29.90 19.54
N PRO A 326 18.95 30.31 20.42
CA PRO A 326 19.26 31.74 20.61
C PRO A 326 19.60 32.39 19.27
N GLY A 327 18.96 33.54 18.97
CA GLY A 327 19.17 34.27 17.71
C GLY A 327 18.46 33.69 16.48
N PHE A 328 17.54 32.75 16.66
CA PHE A 328 16.73 32.23 15.56
C PHE A 328 15.84 33.32 14.94
N GLU A 329 15.96 33.47 13.63
CA GLU A 329 15.16 34.36 12.77
C GLU A 329 14.50 33.51 11.67
N SER A 330 13.25 33.82 11.32
CA SER A 330 12.51 33.12 10.27
C SER A 330 12.04 34.12 9.21
N SER A 331 12.14 33.73 7.93
CA SER A 331 11.61 34.50 6.81
C SER A 331 10.09 34.33 6.60
N ARG A 332 9.44 33.42 7.35
CA ARG A 332 7.99 33.18 7.30
C ARG A 332 7.25 33.98 8.35
N ARG A 333 6.01 34.39 8.06
CA ARG A 333 5.16 35.06 9.05
C ARG A 333 4.65 34.04 10.06
N ARG A 334 4.38 34.49 11.29
CA ARG A 334 3.87 33.63 12.36
C ARG A 334 2.52 32.98 12.03
N THR A 335 1.74 33.60 11.16
CA THR A 335 0.45 33.10 10.66
C THR A 335 0.58 32.04 9.58
N ASP A 336 1.76 31.87 8.97
CA ASP A 336 1.99 30.90 7.91
C ASP A 336 2.26 29.51 8.52
N ARG A 337 1.85 28.42 7.85
CA ARG A 337 2.23 27.06 8.28
C ARG A 337 3.73 26.82 8.03
N PRO A 338 4.46 26.14 8.95
CA PRO A 338 3.98 25.52 10.20
C PRO A 338 4.00 26.45 11.43
N CYS A 339 4.42 27.71 11.30
CA CYS A 339 4.57 28.66 12.42
C CYS A 339 3.26 28.88 13.20
N SER A 340 2.12 28.87 12.49
CA SER A 340 0.78 29.05 13.09
C SER A 340 0.36 27.92 14.04
N LEU A 341 1.11 26.81 14.09
CA LEU A 341 0.84 25.72 15.03
C LEU A 341 1.35 26.04 16.45
N CYS A 342 2.39 26.87 16.56
CA CYS A 342 3.01 27.23 17.83
C CYS A 342 2.75 28.68 18.23
N HIS A 343 2.41 29.53 17.25
CA HIS A 343 2.23 30.97 17.41
C HIS A 343 0.78 31.34 17.09
N PHE A 344 0.16 32.06 18.05
CA PHE A 344 -1.11 32.75 17.86
C PHE A 344 -0.88 34.10 17.17
#